data_AF-A0A942QP64-F1
#
_entry.id   AF-A0A942QP64-F1
#
_cell.length_a   1.000
_cell.length_b   1.000
_cell.length_c   1.000
_cell.angle_alpha   90.00
_cell.angle_beta   90.00
_cell.angle_gamma   90.00
#
_symmetry.space_group_name_H-M   'P 1'
#
loop_
_entity.id
_entity.type
_entity.pdbx_description
1 polymer ?
#
loop_
_entity_poly.entity_id
_entity_poly.type
_entity_poly.pdbx_seq_one_letter_code
_entity_poly.pdbx_strand_id
1 'polypeptide(L)' 'MQSIQELVEKLPPDLQQEVRDFVEFLWERKVYRRQRKLRLTWAGALREHRTQFTSLELQKKALEWWGNDHSCI' A
#
# COMPACT_ATOMS: atom_id res chain seq x y z
N MET A 1 -15.00 -18.48 -32.51
CA MET A 1 -14.07 -17.66 -31.69
C MET A 1 -12.78 -18.44 -31.60
N GLN A 2 -11.65 -17.85 -31.96
CA GLN A 2 -10.34 -18.51 -31.81
C GLN A 2 -9.98 -18.53 -30.32
N SER A 3 -9.45 -19.66 -29.85
CA SER A 3 -8.95 -19.76 -28.48
C SER A 3 -7.70 -18.89 -28.30
N ILE A 4 -7.44 -18.42 -27.08
CA ILE A 4 -6.20 -17.67 -26.77
C ILE A 4 -4.96 -18.50 -27.13
N GLN A 5 -5.05 -19.83 -26.98
CA GLN A 5 -3.95 -20.75 -27.29
C GLN A 5 -3.60 -20.72 -28.78
N GLU A 6 -4.58 -20.76 -29.69
CA GLU A 6 -4.36 -20.70 -31.14
C GLU A 6 -3.74 -19.38 -31.61
N LEU A 7 -4.00 -18.28 -30.89
CA LEU A 7 -3.38 -17.00 -31.19
C LEU A 7 -1.92 -16.97 -30.74
N VAL A 8 -1.62 -17.49 -29.55
CA VAL A 8 -0.25 -17.58 -29.01
C VAL A 8 0.63 -18.50 -29.86
N GLU A 9 0.10 -19.61 -30.38
CA GLU A 9 0.85 -20.52 -31.25
C GLU A 9 1.23 -19.89 -32.61
N LYS A 10 0.46 -18.91 -33.10
CA LYS A 10 0.74 -18.19 -34.36
C LYS A 10 1.68 -17.01 -34.19
N LEU A 11 2.00 -16.63 -32.95
CA LEU A 11 2.88 -15.51 -32.66
C LEU A 11 4.35 -15.90 -32.82
N PRO A 12 5.20 -15.01 -33.36
CA PRO A 12 6.65 -15.13 -33.32
C PRO A 12 7.15 -15.35 -31.88
N PRO A 13 8.26 -16.09 -31.68
CA PRO A 13 8.77 -16.44 -30.36
C PRO A 13 9.04 -15.23 -29.46
N ASP A 14 9.46 -14.09 -30.04
CA ASP A 14 9.69 -12.84 -29.31
C ASP A 14 8.42 -12.29 -28.65
N LEU A 15 7.28 -12.38 -29.36
CA LEU A 15 6.00 -11.89 -28.86
C LEU A 15 5.31 -12.91 -27.93
N GLN A 16 5.65 -14.19 -28.03
CA GLN A 16 5.18 -15.19 -27.06
C GLN A 16 5.73 -14.90 -25.66
N GLN A 17 6.96 -14.39 -25.56
CA GLN A 17 7.56 -13.99 -24.30
C GLN A 17 6.79 -12.82 -23.67
N GLU A 18 6.49 -11.79 -24.46
CA GLU A 18 5.74 -10.62 -24.00
C GLU A 18 4.31 -10.99 -23.54
N VAL A 19 3.67 -11.94 -24.22
CA VAL A 19 2.36 -12.46 -23.80
C VAL A 19 2.45 -13.20 -22.47
N ARG A 20 3.50 -14.00 -22.25
CA ARG A 20 3.71 -14.69 -20.96
C ARG A 20 3.87 -13.68 -19.83
N ASP A 21 4.73 -12.67 -20.03
CA ASP A 21 4.96 -11.61 -19.05
C ASP A 21 3.66 -10.83 -18.75
N PHE A 22 2.86 -10.56 -19.78
CA PHE A 22 1.58 -9.88 -19.61
C PHE A 22 0.55 -10.72 -18.84
N VAL A 23 0.51 -12.03 -19.08
CA VAL A 23 -0.37 -12.96 -18.34
C VAL A 23 0.04 -13.05 -16.87
N GLU A 24 1.34 -13.17 -16.58
CA GLU A 24 1.87 -13.15 -15.21
C GLU A 24 1.56 -11.83 -14.51
N PHE A 25 1.78 -10.71 -15.18
CA PHE A 25 1.43 -9.37 -14.68
C PHE A 25 -0.06 -9.24 -14.34
N LEU A 26 -0.95 -9.75 -15.21
CA LEU A 26 -2.39 -9.75 -14.94
C LEU A 26 -2.74 -10.64 -13.74
N TRP A 27 -2.08 -11.79 -13.59
CA TRP A 27 -2.26 -12.70 -12.47
C TRP A 27 -1.89 -12.03 -11.15
N GLU A 28 -0.69 -11.46 -11.06
CA GLU A 28 -0.24 -10.75 -9.85
C GLU A 28 -1.09 -9.51 -9.55
N ARG A 29 -1.40 -8.71 -10.58
CA ARG A 29 -2.09 -7.43 -10.36
C ARG A 29 -3.57 -7.58 -10.08
N LYS A 30 -4.28 -8.56 -10.65
CA LYS A 30 -5.74 -8.71 -10.49
C LYS A 30 -6.15 -9.83 -9.54
N VAL A 31 -5.40 -10.93 -9.48
CA VAL A 31 -5.76 -12.08 -8.63
C VAL A 31 -5.14 -11.93 -7.24
N TYR A 32 -3.88 -11.48 -7.15
CA TYR A 32 -3.19 -11.33 -5.87
C TYR A 32 -3.54 -10.02 -5.14
N ARG A 33 -3.93 -8.95 -5.87
CA ARG A 33 -4.52 -7.74 -5.26
C ARG A 33 -5.96 -7.96 -4.80
N ARG A 34 -6.21 -8.99 -3.98
CA ARG A 34 -7.16 -8.82 -2.88
C ARG A 34 -6.54 -7.83 -1.93
N GLN A 35 -6.59 -6.53 -2.27
CA GLN A 35 -6.24 -5.47 -1.34
C GLN A 35 -7.11 -5.70 -0.11
N ARG A 36 -6.52 -6.29 0.95
CA ARG A 36 -7.10 -6.27 2.28
C ARG A 36 -7.39 -4.80 2.51
N LYS A 37 -8.68 -4.43 2.60
CA LYS A 37 -9.08 -3.06 2.94
C LYS A 37 -8.18 -2.62 4.09
N LEU A 38 -7.47 -1.51 3.91
CA LEU A 38 -6.65 -0.94 4.98
C LEU A 38 -7.58 -0.81 6.18
N ARG A 39 -7.26 -1.50 7.28
CA ARG A 39 -8.16 -1.57 8.42
C ARG A 39 -8.36 -0.20 9.06
N LEU A 40 -7.42 0.73 8.83
CA LEU A 40 -7.43 2.12 9.33
C LEU A 40 -7.87 2.20 10.80
N THR A 41 -7.50 1.20 11.61
CA THR A 41 -7.94 1.08 13.02
C THR A 41 -7.39 2.20 13.88
N TRP A 42 -6.33 2.86 13.43
CA TRP A 42 -5.78 4.07 14.04
C TRP A 42 -6.60 5.33 13.72
N ALA A 43 -7.37 5.34 12.64
CA ALA A 43 -8.14 6.51 12.23
C ALA A 43 -9.25 6.78 13.26
N GLY A 44 -9.14 7.90 13.96
CA GLY A 44 -10.08 8.28 15.02
C GLY A 44 -9.70 7.84 16.44
N ALA A 45 -8.56 7.17 16.63
CA ALA A 45 -8.10 6.72 17.95
C ALA A 45 -7.90 7.88 18.96
N LEU A 46 -7.63 9.11 18.48
CA LEU A 46 -7.46 10.29 19.33
C LEU A 46 -8.75 11.12 19.54
N ARG A 47 -9.92 10.63 19.09
CA ARG A 47 -11.17 11.40 19.15
C ARG A 47 -11.59 11.74 20.59
N GLU A 48 -11.33 10.82 21.53
CA GLU A 48 -11.63 10.99 22.96
C GLU A 48 -10.73 12.00 23.66
N HIS A 49 -9.51 12.21 23.14
CA HIS A 49 -8.54 13.15 23.69
C HIS A 49 -8.71 14.58 23.16
N ARG A 50 -9.64 14.81 22.22
CA ARG A 50 -9.88 16.12 21.60
C ARG A 50 -10.29 17.20 22.62
N THR A 51 -10.99 16.81 23.68
CA THR A 51 -11.42 17.72 24.75
C THR A 51 -10.40 17.80 25.90
N GLN A 52 -9.43 16.88 25.95
CA GLN A 52 -8.42 16.81 26.99
C GLN A 52 -7.16 17.58 26.64
N PHE A 53 -6.87 17.74 25.33
CA PHE A 53 -5.71 18.48 24.87
C PHE A 53 -6.09 19.48 23.79
N THR A 54 -5.60 20.70 23.96
CA THR A 54 -5.58 21.72 22.91
C THR A 54 -4.40 21.48 21.97
N SER A 55 -4.49 22.00 20.73
CA SER A 55 -3.42 21.87 19.75
C SER A 55 -2.08 22.42 20.26
N LEU A 56 -2.11 23.47 21.08
CA LEU A 56 -0.91 24.09 21.67
C LEU A 56 -0.26 23.19 22.74
N GLU A 57 -1.05 22.49 23.54
CA GLU A 57 -0.51 21.55 24.54
C GLU A 57 0.14 20.34 23.88
N LEU A 58 -0.44 19.83 22.80
CA LEU A 58 0.17 18.75 22.01
C LEU A 58 1.48 19.20 21.37
N GLN A 59 1.54 20.44 20.86
CA GLN A 59 2.77 21.00 20.30
C GLN A 59 3.88 21.13 21.35
N LYS A 60 3.55 21.60 22.56
CA LYS A 60 4.52 21.69 23.68
C LYS A 60 5.02 20.31 24.09
N LYS A 61 4.11 19.35 24.27
CA LYS A 61 4.48 17.95 24.58
C LYS A 61 5.34 17.32 23.50
N ALA A 62 5.07 17.59 22.23
CA ALA A 62 5.91 17.13 21.13
C ALA A 62 7.33 17.70 21.26
N LEU A 63 7.49 19.01 21.50
CA LEU A 63 8.82 19.60 21.73
C LEU A 63 9.54 19.01 22.95
N GLU A 64 8.82 18.74 24.03
CA GLU A 64 9.37 18.09 25.23
C GLU A 64 9.83 16.65 24.97
N TRP A 65 9.04 15.85 24.23
CA TRP A 65 9.41 14.48 23.87
C TRP A 65 10.65 14.45 22.98
N TRP A 66 10.72 15.33 21.99
CA TRP A 66 11.88 15.45 21.11
C TRP A 66 13.11 16.00 21.84
N GLY A 67 12.91 16.89 22.82
CA GLY A 67 14.00 17.43 23.66
C GLY A 67 14.55 16.42 24.67
N ASN A 68 13.70 15.53 25.20
CA ASN A 68 14.13 14.47 26.12
C ASN A 68 14.85 13.31 25.42
N ASP A 69 14.59 13.06 24.13
CA ASP A 69 15.35 12.10 23.32
C ASP A 69 16.80 12.55 23.07
N HIS A 70 17.12 13.84 23.22
CA HIS A 70 18.49 14.36 23.13
C HIS A 70 19.32 14.15 24.42
N SER A 71 18.81 13.45 25.45
CA SER A 71 19.62 13.05 26.61
C SER A 71 20.49 11.81 26.34
N CYS A 72 20.51 11.29 25.11
CA CYS A 72 21.37 10.20 24.66
C CYS A 72 22.29 10.68 23.52
N ILE A 73 23.09 11.72 23.75
CA ILE A 73 24.36 11.97 23.04
C ILE A 73 25.42 12.34 24.07
#